data_AF-A0A6B3Q357-F1
#
_entry.id   AF-A0A6B3Q357-F1
#
_cell.length_a   1.000
_cell.length_b   1.000
_cell.length_c   1.000
_cell.angle_alpha   90.00
_cell.angle_beta   90.00
_cell.angle_gamma   90.00
#
_symmetry.space_group_name_H-M   'P 1'
#
loop_
_entity.id
_entity.type
_entity.pdbx_description
1 polymer ?
#
loop_
_entity_poly.entity_id
_entity_poly.type
_entity_poly.pdbx_seq_one_letter_code
_entity_poly.pdbx_strand_id
1 'polypeptide(L)' 'MSQRPIYQTFEEARRQIFSYVQGFYNNHRIHSALAYLSPVEF' A
#
# COMPACT_ATOMS: atom_id res chain seq x y z
N MET A 1 4.79 -15.21 -12.42
CA MET A 1 3.74 -14.30 -12.96
C MET A 1 2.80 -13.96 -11.83
N SER A 2 2.68 -12.69 -11.44
CA SER A 2 1.70 -12.31 -10.42
C SER A 2 0.32 -12.20 -11.09
N GLN A 3 -0.64 -13.03 -10.68
CA GLN A 3 -2.00 -12.93 -11.19
C GLN A 3 -2.65 -11.66 -10.63
N ARG A 4 -3.37 -10.93 -11.49
CA ARG A 4 -4.20 -9.82 -11.02
C ARG A 4 -5.45 -10.40 -10.35
N PRO A 5 -5.77 -10.01 -9.11
CA PRO A 5 -6.97 -10.47 -8.45
C PRO A 5 -8.22 -9.90 -9.15
N ILE A 6 -9.25 -10.74 -9.30
CA ILE A 6 -10.60 -10.31 -9.68
C ILE A 6 -11.40 -10.20 -8.38
N TYR A 7 -11.96 -9.03 -8.12
CA TYR A 7 -12.80 -8.79 -6.94
C TYR A 7 -14.27 -8.94 -7.31
N GLN A 8 -15.03 -9.64 -6.47
CA GLN A 8 -16.46 -9.86 -6.70
C GLN A 8 -17.29 -8.64 -6.31
N THR A 9 -16.78 -7.81 -5.41
CA THR A 9 -17.46 -6.60 -4.94
C THR A 9 -16.49 -5.43 -4.80
N PHE A 10 -17.04 -4.21 -4.84
CA PHE A 10 -16.27 -3.00 -4.56
C PHE A 10 -15.67 -3.00 -3.15
N GLU A 11 -16.41 -3.47 -2.14
CA GLU A 11 -15.92 -3.53 -0.76
C GLU A 11 -14.71 -4.47 -0.60
N GLU A 12 -14.68 -5.56 -1.36
CA GLU A 12 -13.52 -6.46 -1.39
C GLU A 12 -12.28 -5.76 -1.97
N ALA A 13 -12.43 -5.09 -3.12
CA ALA A 13 -11.36 -4.29 -3.71
C ALA A 13 -10.88 -3.18 -2.77
N ARG A 14 -11.82 -2.48 -2.11
CA ARG A 14 -11.54 -1.40 -1.16
C ARG A 14 -10.74 -1.91 0.04
N ARG A 15 -11.11 -3.06 0.61
CA ARG A 15 -10.35 -3.69 1.72
C ARG A 15 -8.94 -4.05 1.29
N GLN A 16 -8.75 -4.58 0.08
CA GLN A 16 -7.41 -4.93 -0.39
C GLN A 16 -6.53 -3.69 -0.63
N ILE A 17 -7.07 -2.66 -1.27
CA ILE A 17 -6.35 -1.39 -1.47
C ILE A 17 -5.96 -0.79 -0.11
N PHE A 18 -6.89 -0.75 0.85
CA PHE A 18 -6.61 -0.24 2.19
C PHE A 18 -5.49 -1.03 2.87
N SER A 19 -5.55 -2.36 2.82
CA SER A 19 -4.55 -3.25 3.41
C SER A 19 -3.17 -3.04 2.78
N TYR A 20 -3.10 -2.90 1.45
CA TYR A 20 -1.86 -2.59 0.76
C TYR A 20 -1.31 -1.22 1.17
N VAL A 21 -2.14 -0.19 1.21
CA VAL A 21 -1.71 1.18 1.54
C VAL A 21 -1.18 1.25 2.96
N GLN A 22 -1.91 0.72 3.94
CA GLN A 22 -1.57 0.84 5.36
C GLN A 22 -0.54 -0.21 5.82
N GLY A 23 -0.67 -1.46 5.37
CA GLY A 23 0.20 -2.55 5.81
C GLY A 23 1.55 -2.58 5.11
N PHE A 24 1.60 -2.11 3.86
CA PHE A 24 2.81 -2.21 3.04
C PHE A 24 3.30 -0.85 2.55
N TYR A 25 2.54 -0.18 1.68
CA TYR A 25 3.02 0.99 0.94
C TYR A 25 3.50 2.11 1.87
N ASN A 26 2.66 2.54 2.82
CA ASN A 26 3.03 3.63 3.72
C ASN A 26 4.25 3.29 4.59
N ASN A 27 4.41 2.03 5.00
CA ASN A 27 5.56 1.62 5.83
C ASN A 27 6.87 1.52 5.04
N HIS A 28 6.81 1.31 3.72
CA HIS A 28 7.99 1.08 2.89
C HIS A 28 8.26 2.24 1.91
N ARG A 29 7.39 3.26 1.85
CA ARG A 29 7.53 4.34 0.88
C ARG A 29 8.68 5.25 1.28
N ILE A 30 9.73 5.17 0.48
CA ILE A 30 10.84 6.10 0.50
C ILE A 30 10.43 7.36 -0.29
N HIS A 31 10.46 8.53 0.36
CA HIS A 31 10.08 9.79 -0.26
C HIS A 31 11.30 10.74 -0.34
N SER A 32 11.68 11.18 -1.53
CA SER A 32 12.85 12.06 -1.72
C SER A 32 12.70 13.41 -1.01
N ALA A 33 11.48 13.93 -0.90
CA ALA A 33 11.21 15.14 -0.10
C ALA A 33 11.27 14.91 1.42
N LEU A 34 11.33 13.64 1.88
CA LEU A 34 11.53 13.26 3.29
C LEU A 34 12.95 12.71 3.52
N ALA A 35 13.93 13.11 2.70
CA ALA A 35 15.30 12.63 2.77
C ALA A 35 15.42 11.09 2.69
N TYR A 36 14.51 10.43 1.97
CA TYR A 36 14.46 8.97 1.81
C TYR A 36 14.09 8.20 3.09
N LEU A 37 13.51 8.87 4.09
CA LEU A 37 12.96 8.22 5.27
C LEU A 37 11.54 7.72 5.00
N SER A 38 11.21 6.57 5.57
CA SER A 38 9.85 6.06 5.62
C SER A 38 9.04 6.80 6.70
N PRO A 39 7.70 6.89 6.58
CA PRO A 39 6.82 7.45 7.59
C PRO A 39 6.92 6.81 8.99
N VAL A 40 7.44 5.59 9.12
CA VAL A 40 7.64 4.92 10.42
C VAL A 40 8.91 5.43 11.11
N GLU A 41 9.83 6.04 10.36
CA GLU A 41 11.08 6.62 10.88
C GLU A 41 10.92 8.11 11.26
N PHE A 42 9.70 8.65 11.19
CA PHE A 42 9.32 10.02 11.60
C PHE A 42 8.41 9.99 12.83
#